data_AF-A0A067PMV1-F1
#
_entry.id   AF-A0A067PMV1-F1
#
_cell.length_a   1.000
_cell.length_b   1.000
_cell.length_c   1.000
_cell.angle_alpha   90.00
_cell.angle_beta   90.00
_cell.angle_gamma   90.00
#
_symmetry.space_group_name_H-M   'P 1'
#
loop_
_entity.id
_entity.type
_entity.pdbx_description
1 polymer ?
#
loop_
_entity_poly.entity_id
_entity_poly.type
_entity_poly.pdbx_seq_one_letter_code
_entity_poly.pdbx_strand_id
1 'polypeptide(L)'
;FASLCISSGGLTSFSPFEAYFEITSPTNGTQWVNGATNPVTWVKGVNDGIPSFDIELARLSTDGLIYIAKNVPATSTSINVALSNVPLADDYFLVFLNSTHGVGYVVSDQFAIVASASSTPSPVAGETVTVTSGPNPTQSFATTFPAIANGVEAPGFLLVRQSMPQIIAIAGAVGACLLGGAWTAL
;
A
#
# COMPACT_ATOMS: atom_id res chain seq x y z
N PHE A 1 -16.63 52.23 22.09
CA PHE A 1 -15.42 51.39 21.94
C PHE A 1 -15.83 49.95 22.17
N ALA A 2 -16.20 49.24 21.10
CA ALA A 2 -16.56 47.82 21.15
C ALA A 2 -15.35 47.02 20.65
N SER A 3 -14.80 46.20 21.55
CA SER A 3 -13.68 45.29 21.28
C SER A 3 -14.23 44.05 20.59
N LEU A 4 -13.76 43.78 19.38
CA LEU A 4 -14.08 42.55 18.65
C LEU A 4 -12.98 41.52 18.91
N CYS A 5 -13.31 40.50 19.69
CA CYS A 5 -12.47 39.34 19.94
C CYS A 5 -12.54 38.42 18.72
N ILE A 6 -11.46 38.29 17.94
CA ILE A 6 -11.36 37.30 16.87
C ILE A 6 -10.93 35.99 17.52
N SER A 7 -11.89 35.06 17.64
CA SER A 7 -11.63 33.69 18.07
C SER A 7 -10.70 32.99 17.07
N SER A 8 -9.68 32.34 17.63
CA SER A 8 -8.73 31.44 16.97
C SER A 8 -9.44 30.37 16.14
N GLY A 9 -9.54 30.59 14.83
CA GLY A 9 -9.83 29.54 13.86
C GLY A 9 -8.59 28.68 13.70
N GLY A 10 -8.72 27.38 13.98
CA GLY A 10 -7.65 26.41 13.85
C GLY A 10 -7.00 26.46 12.47
N LEU A 11 -5.69 26.27 12.45
CA LEU A 11 -4.91 26.08 11.23
C LEU A 11 -5.40 24.81 10.54
N THR A 12 -6.37 24.93 9.63
CA THR A 12 -6.66 23.85 8.68
C THR A 12 -5.46 23.76 7.76
N SER A 13 -4.68 22.69 7.91
CA SER A 13 -3.62 22.32 6.98
C SER A 13 -4.19 22.30 5.57
N PHE A 14 -3.72 23.22 4.72
CA PHE A 14 -3.98 23.18 3.29
C PHE A 14 -3.00 22.17 2.68
N SER A 15 -3.49 21.02 2.24
CA SER A 15 -2.79 20.20 1.24
C SER A 15 -3.69 20.05 0.01
N PRO A 16 -3.39 20.70 -1.12
CA PRO A 16 -4.07 20.47 -2.40
C PRO A 16 -3.47 19.28 -3.15
N PHE A 17 -3.02 18.24 -2.42
CA PHE A 17 -2.76 16.94 -3.02
C PHE A 17 -3.97 16.04 -2.73
N GLU A 18 -4.44 15.32 -3.74
CA GLU A 18 -5.25 14.13 -3.52
C GLU A 18 -4.42 13.20 -2.63
N ALA A 19 -4.63 13.26 -1.31
CA ALA A 19 -3.88 12.45 -0.37
C ALA A 19 -4.34 11.00 -0.55
N TYR A 20 -3.55 10.24 -1.31
CA TYR A 20 -3.77 8.81 -1.52
C TYR A 20 -3.78 8.03 -0.21
N PHE A 21 -2.96 8.48 0.75
CA PHE A 21 -2.86 7.90 2.08
C PHE A 21 -2.55 9.00 3.11
N GLU A 22 -2.96 8.76 4.34
CA GLU A 22 -2.57 9.51 5.54
C GLU A 22 -2.00 8.51 6.55
N ILE A 23 -0.71 8.62 6.88
CA ILE A 23 -0.09 7.77 7.90
C ILE A 23 -0.51 8.28 9.28
N THR A 24 -1.18 7.43 10.05
CA THR A 24 -1.67 7.75 11.41
C THR A 24 -0.74 7.24 12.51
N SER A 25 0.18 6.32 12.20
CA SER A 25 1.30 5.92 13.04
C SER A 25 2.45 5.44 12.15
N PRO A 26 3.69 5.89 12.37
CA PRO A 26 4.14 6.78 13.44
C PRO A 26 3.76 8.25 13.21
N THR A 27 3.62 9.00 14.29
CA THR A 27 3.43 10.46 14.30
C THR A 27 4.66 11.17 14.87
N ASN A 28 4.72 12.50 14.79
CA ASN A 28 5.79 13.29 15.38
C ASN A 28 6.03 12.92 16.87
N GLY A 29 7.29 12.65 17.21
CA GLY A 29 7.70 12.25 18.57
C GLY A 29 7.54 10.76 18.87
N THR A 30 7.03 9.95 17.95
CA THR A 30 7.00 8.49 18.09
C THR A 30 8.41 7.92 18.22
N GLN A 31 8.58 6.96 19.13
CA GLN A 31 9.81 6.21 19.32
C GLN A 31 9.56 4.73 19.05
N TRP A 32 10.19 4.21 18.01
CA TRP A 32 10.27 2.79 17.74
C TRP A 32 11.47 2.19 18.45
N VAL A 33 11.30 0.99 18.99
CA VAL A 33 12.37 0.31 19.72
C VAL A 33 12.95 -0.82 18.87
N ASN A 34 14.27 -0.86 18.78
CA ASN A 34 14.99 -1.95 18.14
C ASN A 34 14.83 -3.23 18.98
N GLY A 35 14.55 -4.37 18.35
CA GLY A 35 14.15 -5.62 19.01
C GLY A 35 12.66 -5.71 19.34
N ALA A 36 11.87 -4.65 19.07
CA ALA A 36 10.43 -4.64 19.28
C ALA A 36 9.65 -4.69 17.95
N THR A 37 8.35 -4.95 18.06
CA THR A 37 7.39 -4.90 16.96
C THR A 37 6.64 -3.59 17.03
N ASN A 38 6.76 -2.78 15.98
CA ASN A 38 6.25 -1.41 15.93
C ASN A 38 5.16 -1.28 14.87
N PRO A 39 3.98 -0.71 15.18
CA PRO A 39 2.87 -0.62 14.24
C PRO A 39 3.05 0.52 13.25
N VAL A 40 2.65 0.26 12.01
CA VAL A 40 2.41 1.25 10.96
C VAL A 40 0.92 1.22 10.65
N THR A 41 0.26 2.36 10.73
CA THR A 41 -1.17 2.48 10.44
C THR A 41 -1.43 3.66 9.54
N TRP A 42 -2.45 3.56 8.68
CA TRP A 42 -2.82 4.61 7.75
C TRP A 42 -4.32 4.60 7.45
N VAL A 43 -4.79 5.73 6.94
CA VAL A 43 -6.08 5.87 6.27
C VAL A 43 -5.80 5.99 4.77
N LYS A 44 -6.57 5.28 3.95
CA LYS A 44 -6.46 5.34 2.49
C LYS A 44 -7.54 6.26 1.92
N GLY A 45 -7.17 7.05 0.92
CA GLY A 45 -8.09 7.81 0.09
C GLY A 45 -9.07 6.92 -0.69
N VAL A 46 -10.22 7.49 -1.07
CA VAL A 46 -11.23 6.78 -1.87
C VAL A 46 -11.03 7.07 -3.36
N ASN A 47 -11.37 6.10 -4.22
CA ASN A 47 -11.40 6.25 -5.68
C ASN A 47 -10.07 6.70 -6.33
N ASP A 48 -8.93 6.39 -5.74
CA ASP A 48 -7.61 6.71 -6.29
C ASP A 48 -7.05 5.71 -7.31
N GLY A 49 -7.70 4.55 -7.46
CA GLY A 49 -7.25 3.49 -8.36
C GLY A 49 -5.93 2.82 -7.96
N ILE A 50 -5.47 2.98 -6.71
CA ILE A 50 -4.23 2.37 -6.20
C ILE A 50 -4.56 1.00 -5.58
N PRO A 51 -4.14 -0.11 -6.20
CA PRO A 51 -4.44 -1.45 -5.71
C PRO A 51 -3.40 -1.95 -4.70
N SER A 52 -2.16 -1.47 -4.82
CA SER A 52 -1.04 -1.80 -3.95
C SER A 52 0.00 -0.69 -3.93
N PHE A 53 0.83 -0.69 -2.89
CA PHE A 53 1.93 0.25 -2.70
C PHE A 53 3.11 -0.44 -2.00
N ASP A 54 4.25 0.22 -1.99
CA ASP A 54 5.46 -0.21 -1.32
C ASP A 54 5.70 0.68 -0.10
N ILE A 55 6.34 0.12 0.93
CA ILE A 55 6.69 0.82 2.16
C ILE A 55 8.21 0.80 2.30
N GLU A 56 8.77 1.99 2.44
CA GLU A 56 10.18 2.23 2.68
C GLU A 56 10.37 3.05 3.94
N LEU A 57 11.49 2.81 4.61
CA LEU A 57 11.96 3.60 5.73
C LEU A 57 13.18 4.39 5.26
N ALA A 58 13.03 5.70 5.22
CA ALA A 58 14.04 6.63 4.76
C ALA A 58 14.63 7.41 5.93
N ARG A 59 15.94 7.62 5.88
CA ARG A 59 16.63 8.64 6.66
C ARG A 59 16.89 9.80 5.71
N LEU A 60 16.36 10.99 5.97
CA LEU A 60 16.56 12.10 5.03
C LEU A 60 17.86 12.87 5.27
N SER A 61 18.50 12.71 6.44
CA SER A 61 19.78 13.37 6.73
C SER A 61 21.00 12.63 6.16
N THR A 62 20.81 11.38 5.74
CA THR A 62 21.85 10.52 5.15
C THR A 62 21.26 9.78 3.94
N ASP A 63 22.06 9.33 2.99
CA ASP A 63 21.53 8.49 1.89
C ASP A 63 21.21 7.08 2.43
N GLY A 64 20.06 6.96 3.10
CA GLY A 64 19.70 5.78 3.87
C GLY A 64 18.28 5.31 3.58
N LEU A 65 18.14 4.33 2.69
CA LEU A 65 16.88 3.63 2.42
C LEU A 65 16.89 2.20 2.97
N ILE A 66 15.79 1.83 3.62
CA ILE A 66 15.51 0.48 4.11
C ILE A 66 14.17 0.03 3.50
N TYR A 67 14.22 -1.03 2.70
CA TYR A 67 13.06 -1.56 2.00
C TYR A 67 12.23 -2.49 2.91
N ILE A 68 11.08 -2.03 3.40
CA ILE A 68 10.25 -2.79 4.34
C ILE A 68 9.39 -3.80 3.59
N ALA A 69 8.44 -3.31 2.79
CA ALA A 69 7.44 -4.18 2.16
C ALA A 69 7.14 -3.75 0.73
N LYS A 70 7.05 -4.74 -0.17
CA LYS A 70 6.64 -4.54 -1.56
C LYS A 70 5.24 -5.09 -1.80
N ASN A 71 4.46 -4.42 -2.66
CA ASN A 71 3.11 -4.80 -3.07
C ASN A 71 2.09 -4.92 -1.92
N VAL A 72 2.20 -4.11 -0.88
CA VAL A 72 1.25 -4.08 0.23
C VAL A 72 -0.17 -3.82 -0.33
N PRO A 73 -1.16 -4.67 0.00
CA PRO A 73 -2.53 -4.46 -0.44
C PRO A 73 -3.09 -3.13 0.04
N ALA A 74 -3.65 -2.34 -0.88
CA ALA A 74 -4.25 -1.07 -0.52
C ALA A 74 -5.56 -1.24 0.29
N THR A 75 -6.11 -2.46 0.36
CA THR A 75 -7.21 -2.81 1.27
C THR A 75 -6.76 -2.94 2.73
N SER A 76 -5.46 -3.11 2.99
CA SER A 76 -4.91 -3.13 4.33
C SER A 76 -4.83 -1.71 4.91
N THR A 77 -4.99 -1.58 6.22
CA THR A 77 -4.89 -0.31 6.95
C THR A 77 -3.75 -0.29 7.96
N SER A 78 -3.07 -1.42 8.13
CA SER A 78 -1.98 -1.59 9.07
C SER A 78 -1.01 -2.69 8.67
N ILE A 79 0.24 -2.55 9.12
CA ILE A 79 1.21 -3.64 9.27
C ILE A 79 2.00 -3.43 10.56
N ASN A 80 2.66 -4.48 11.03
CA ASN A 80 3.66 -4.39 12.07
C ASN A 80 5.06 -4.54 11.48
N VAL A 81 6.01 -3.79 12.03
CA VAL A 81 7.43 -3.82 11.65
C VAL A 81 8.25 -4.25 12.86
N ALA A 82 8.73 -5.49 12.83
CA ALA A 82 9.68 -6.02 13.80
C ALA A 82 11.09 -5.59 13.39
N LEU A 83 11.75 -4.80 14.23
CA LEU A 83 13.08 -4.28 13.95
C LEU A 83 14.15 -5.10 14.65
N SER A 84 15.26 -5.35 13.96
CA SER A 84 16.49 -5.89 14.54
C SER A 84 17.68 -5.22 13.86
N ASN A 85 18.67 -4.74 14.64
CA ASN A 85 19.92 -4.14 14.13
C ASN A 85 19.76 -2.96 13.15
N VAL A 86 18.66 -2.21 13.27
CA VAL A 86 18.48 -0.94 12.55
C VAL A 86 19.19 0.18 13.32
N PRO A 87 19.98 1.05 12.65
CA PRO A 87 20.71 2.13 13.30
C PRO A 87 19.81 3.05 14.13
N LEU A 88 20.27 3.43 15.31
CA LEU A 88 19.55 4.36 16.16
C LEU A 88 19.69 5.77 15.61
N ALA A 89 18.56 6.46 15.43
CA ALA A 89 18.52 7.85 14.98
C ALA A 89 17.12 8.44 15.18
N ASP A 90 17.01 9.75 15.03
CA ASP A 90 15.77 10.53 15.17
C ASP A 90 15.26 11.09 13.83
N ASP A 91 15.86 10.72 12.70
CA ASP A 91 15.62 11.28 11.37
C ASP A 91 14.91 10.32 10.40
N TYR A 92 14.09 9.42 10.94
CA TYR A 92 13.36 8.43 10.15
C TYR A 92 12.01 8.93 9.66
N PHE A 93 11.68 8.54 8.43
CA PHE A 93 10.41 8.79 7.77
C PHE A 93 9.94 7.50 7.09
N LEU A 94 8.63 7.22 7.16
CA LEU A 94 8.02 6.22 6.30
C LEU A 94 7.63 6.88 4.99
N VAL A 95 7.90 6.18 3.89
CA VAL A 95 7.50 6.59 2.54
C VAL A 95 6.65 5.49 1.96
N PHE A 96 5.43 5.84 1.54
CA PHE A 96 4.61 4.96 0.73
C PHE A 96 4.73 5.42 -0.72
N LEU A 97 5.00 4.49 -1.61
CA LEU A 97 5.27 4.79 -3.00
C LEU A 97 4.92 3.60 -3.90
N ASN A 98 5.02 3.79 -5.20
CA ASN A 98 5.11 2.71 -6.18
C ASN A 98 6.51 2.72 -6.78
N SER A 99 7.36 1.76 -6.37
CA SER A 99 8.74 1.66 -6.84
C SER A 99 8.86 1.36 -8.33
N THR A 100 7.82 0.81 -8.97
CA THR A 100 7.82 0.48 -10.41
C THR A 100 7.64 1.74 -11.26
N HIS A 101 6.81 2.67 -10.82
CA HIS A 101 6.51 3.90 -11.53
C HIS A 101 7.23 5.13 -10.96
N GLY A 102 7.90 4.99 -9.81
CA GLY A 102 8.60 6.08 -9.13
C GLY A 102 7.67 7.13 -8.53
N VAL A 103 6.42 6.77 -8.22
CA VAL A 103 5.40 7.71 -7.70
C VAL A 103 5.31 7.59 -6.18
N GLY A 104 5.64 8.66 -5.46
CA GLY A 104 5.40 8.77 -4.01
C GLY A 104 3.95 9.11 -3.71
N TYR A 105 3.39 8.46 -2.69
CA TYR A 105 2.00 8.64 -2.27
C TYR A 105 1.86 9.43 -0.97
N VAL A 106 2.69 9.12 0.03
CA VAL A 106 2.72 9.83 1.31
C VAL A 106 4.08 9.67 1.99
N VAL A 107 4.46 10.66 2.78
CA VAL A 107 5.59 10.61 3.71
C VAL A 107 5.05 10.88 5.11
N SER A 108 5.48 10.10 6.11
CA SER A 108 5.05 10.29 7.50
C SER A 108 5.68 11.54 8.13
N ASP A 109 5.24 11.87 9.34
CA ASP A 109 6.04 12.71 10.23
C ASP A 109 7.40 12.04 10.55
N GLN A 110 8.37 12.87 10.95
CA GLN A 110 9.65 12.42 11.48
C GLN A 110 9.46 11.67 12.81
N PHE A 111 10.14 10.54 12.97
CA PHE A 111 10.15 9.75 14.19
C PHE A 111 11.54 9.16 14.46
N ALA A 112 11.71 8.57 15.65
CA ALA A 112 12.99 8.03 16.10
C ALA A 112 12.97 6.51 16.25
N ILE A 113 14.12 5.88 15.98
CA ILE A 113 14.42 4.50 16.37
C ILE A 113 15.47 4.54 17.48
N VAL A 114 15.13 3.97 18.63
CA VAL A 114 15.91 4.01 19.86
C VAL A 114 16.19 2.61 20.40
N ALA A 115 17.18 2.49 21.30
CA ALA A 115 17.48 1.21 21.97
C ALA A 115 16.41 0.83 23.01
N SER A 116 15.77 1.83 23.63
CA SER A 116 14.73 1.67 24.63
C SER A 116 13.91 2.96 24.74
N ALA A 117 12.61 2.84 25.00
CA ALA A 117 11.71 3.97 25.21
C ALA A 117 10.86 3.75 26.47
N SER A 118 10.46 4.84 27.14
CA SER A 118 9.58 4.79 28.32
C SER A 118 8.15 4.35 27.98
N SER A 119 7.76 4.49 26.72
CA SER A 119 6.49 4.04 26.16
C SER A 119 6.74 3.57 24.73
N THR A 120 6.40 2.32 24.43
CA THR A 120 6.49 1.77 23.07
C THR A 120 5.10 1.61 22.49
N PRO A 121 4.88 1.97 21.21
CA PRO A 121 3.64 1.62 20.53
C PRO A 121 3.38 0.11 20.57
N SER A 122 2.13 -0.27 20.80
CA SER A 122 1.75 -1.69 20.82
C SER A 122 1.50 -2.21 19.41
N PRO A 123 1.86 -3.47 19.10
CA PRO A 123 1.49 -4.10 17.83
C PRO A 123 -0.02 -4.07 17.59
N VAL A 124 -0.41 -3.96 16.33
CA VAL A 124 -1.81 -3.96 15.88
C VAL A 124 -2.18 -5.29 15.25
N ALA A 125 -3.47 -5.58 15.10
CA ALA A 125 -3.90 -6.74 14.32
C ALA A 125 -3.46 -6.59 12.85
N GLY A 126 -2.79 -7.61 12.30
CA GLY A 126 -2.29 -7.58 10.93
C GLY A 126 -0.96 -8.32 10.76
N GLU A 127 -0.40 -8.21 9.57
CA GLU A 127 0.84 -8.88 9.16
C GLU A 127 2.06 -8.26 9.83
N THR A 128 3.08 -9.09 10.11
CA THR A 128 4.35 -8.63 10.68
C THR A 128 5.48 -8.81 9.69
N VAL A 129 6.20 -7.73 9.40
CA VAL A 129 7.37 -7.69 8.54
C VAL A 129 8.62 -7.54 9.41
N THR A 130 9.64 -8.35 9.18
CA THR A 130 10.88 -8.31 9.96
C THR A 130 12.02 -7.65 9.19
N VAL A 131 12.55 -6.55 9.72
CA VAL A 131 13.68 -5.80 9.17
C VAL A 131 14.90 -6.03 10.05
N THR A 132 15.97 -6.57 9.49
CA THR A 132 17.12 -7.09 10.26
C THR A 132 18.43 -6.33 10.08
N SER A 133 18.43 -5.27 9.26
CA SER A 133 19.62 -4.47 8.96
C SER A 133 19.27 -3.01 8.72
N GLY A 134 20.29 -2.16 8.80
CA GLY A 134 20.20 -0.75 8.43
C GLY A 134 20.14 -0.51 6.91
N PRO A 135 20.31 0.76 6.50
CA PRO A 135 20.16 1.14 5.10
C PRO A 135 21.11 0.42 4.16
N ASN A 136 20.56 -0.11 3.06
CA ASN A 136 21.32 -0.75 1.99
C ASN A 136 20.53 -0.66 0.68
N PRO A 137 20.94 0.20 -0.27
CA PRO A 137 20.21 0.43 -1.52
C PRO A 137 20.24 -0.78 -2.48
N THR A 138 21.08 -1.78 -2.21
CA THR A 138 21.16 -3.01 -3.00
C THR A 138 20.37 -4.17 -2.39
N GLN A 139 19.82 -3.99 -1.19
CA GLN A 139 19.04 -5.02 -0.51
C GLN A 139 17.65 -5.14 -1.11
N SER A 140 17.12 -6.36 -1.16
CA SER A 140 15.72 -6.58 -1.49
C SER A 140 14.79 -6.11 -0.36
N PHE A 141 13.51 -5.90 -0.69
CA PHE A 141 12.47 -5.70 0.32
C PHE A 141 12.45 -6.85 1.34
N ALA A 142 12.24 -6.52 2.62
CA ALA A 142 12.16 -7.51 3.68
C ALA A 142 10.98 -8.49 3.48
N THR A 143 9.85 -7.98 2.98
CA THR A 143 8.71 -8.80 2.55
C THR A 143 8.19 -8.35 1.19
N THR A 144 7.77 -9.30 0.34
CA THR A 144 6.98 -9.02 -0.87
C THR A 144 5.64 -9.72 -0.75
N PHE A 145 4.56 -8.92 -0.71
CA PHE A 145 3.20 -9.44 -0.73
C PHE A 145 2.85 -9.99 -2.11
N PRO A 146 1.92 -10.95 -2.20
CA PRO A 146 1.43 -11.45 -3.49
C PRO A 146 0.95 -10.30 -4.36
N ALA A 147 1.28 -10.35 -5.66
CA ALA A 147 0.82 -9.35 -6.61
C ALA A 147 -0.71 -9.32 -6.65
N ILE A 148 -1.29 -8.13 -6.52
CA ILE A 148 -2.72 -7.93 -6.66
C ILE A 148 -3.00 -7.77 -8.15
N ALA A 149 -3.86 -8.63 -8.69
CA ALA A 149 -4.26 -8.52 -10.08
C ALA A 149 -4.98 -7.18 -10.29
N ASN A 150 -4.44 -6.32 -11.15
CA ASN A 150 -5.03 -5.03 -11.53
C ASN A 150 -6.25 -5.18 -12.45
N GLY A 151 -7.10 -6.19 -12.22
CA GLY A 151 -8.19 -6.53 -13.14
C GLY A 151 -7.74 -6.98 -14.54
N VAL A 152 -6.43 -7.13 -14.78
CA VAL A 152 -5.93 -7.79 -15.99
C VAL A 152 -6.14 -9.28 -15.77
N GLU A 153 -7.33 -9.78 -16.14
CA GLU A 153 -7.52 -11.22 -16.27
C GLU A 153 -6.37 -11.78 -17.10
N ALA A 154 -5.78 -12.89 -16.66
CA ALA A 154 -4.68 -13.54 -17.38
C ALA A 154 -5.03 -13.61 -18.88
N PRO A 155 -4.08 -13.41 -19.80
CA PRO A 155 -4.35 -13.19 -21.22
C PRO A 155 -5.22 -14.26 -21.91
N GLY A 156 -5.42 -15.43 -21.29
CA GLY A 156 -6.36 -16.45 -21.75
C GLY A 156 -7.83 -16.26 -21.33
N PHE A 157 -8.14 -15.60 -20.21
CA PHE A 157 -9.51 -15.51 -19.68
C PHE A 157 -10.34 -14.38 -20.31
N LEU A 158 -9.70 -13.28 -20.70
CA LEU A 158 -10.36 -12.14 -21.35
C LEU A 158 -10.88 -12.49 -22.74
N LEU A 159 -10.11 -13.28 -23.52
CA LEU A 159 -10.53 -13.81 -24.81
C LEU A 159 -11.75 -14.73 -24.65
N VAL A 160 -11.76 -15.59 -23.63
CA VAL A 160 -12.88 -16.51 -23.39
C VAL A 160 -14.16 -15.73 -23.03
N ARG A 161 -14.09 -14.73 -22.14
CA ARG A 161 -15.26 -13.92 -21.76
C ARG A 161 -15.82 -13.08 -22.91
N GLN A 162 -14.95 -12.45 -23.71
CA GLN A 162 -15.38 -11.63 -24.85
C GLN A 162 -15.95 -12.48 -26.00
N SER A 163 -15.49 -13.73 -26.13
CA SER A 163 -15.97 -14.67 -27.15
C SER A 163 -17.21 -15.47 -26.74
N MET A 164 -17.63 -15.47 -25.47
CA MET A 164 -18.83 -16.22 -25.02
C MET A 164 -20.10 -15.95 -25.86
N PRO A 165 -20.51 -14.70 -26.16
CA PRO A 165 -21.69 -14.47 -26.98
C PRO A 165 -21.53 -14.99 -28.43
N GLN A 166 -20.31 -14.96 -28.97
CA GLN A 166 -20.02 -15.46 -30.32
C GLN A 166 -20.00 -16.99 -30.38
N ILE A 167 -19.44 -17.65 -29.36
CA ILE A 167 -19.41 -19.12 -29.25
C ILE A 167 -20.84 -19.66 -29.11
N ILE A 168 -21.69 -19.02 -28.30
CA ILE A 168 -23.10 -19.40 -28.15
C ILE A 168 -23.85 -19.21 -29.48
N ALA A 169 -23.60 -18.12 -30.20
CA ALA A 169 -24.24 -17.87 -31.49
C ALA A 169 -23.84 -18.91 -32.56
N ILE A 170 -22.56 -19.27 -32.63
CA ILE A 170 -22.07 -20.30 -33.59
C ILE A 170 -22.63 -21.68 -33.22
N ALA A 171 -22.61 -22.05 -31.94
CA ALA A 171 -23.18 -23.33 -31.49
C ALA A 171 -24.69 -23.43 -31.78
N GLY A 172 -25.43 -22.34 -31.57
CA GLY A 172 -26.86 -22.26 -31.93
C GLY A 172 -27.11 -22.41 -33.43
N ALA A 173 -26.32 -21.74 -34.27
CA ALA A 173 -26.44 -21.85 -35.73
C ALA A 173 -26.16 -23.28 -36.24
N VAL A 174 -25.08 -23.92 -35.74
CA VAL A 174 -24.75 -25.31 -36.10
C VAL A 174 -25.85 -26.27 -35.64
N GLY A 175 -26.38 -26.10 -34.43
CA GLY A 175 -27.50 -26.91 -33.94
C GLY A 175 -28.75 -26.78 -34.80
N ALA A 176 -29.11 -25.57 -35.21
CA ALA A 176 -30.25 -25.33 -36.09
C ALA A 176 -30.06 -25.96 -37.48
N CYS A 177 -28.86 -25.91 -38.06
CA CYS A 177 -28.55 -26.56 -39.33
C CYS A 177 -28.67 -28.09 -39.25
N LEU A 178 -28.20 -28.71 -38.17
CA LEU A 178 -28.27 -30.16 -38.00
C LEU A 178 -29.71 -30.64 -37.78
N LEU A 179 -30.51 -29.90 -37.00
CA LEU A 179 -31.92 -30.23 -36.78
C LEU A 179 -32.78 -30.01 -38.05
N GLY A 180 -32.50 -28.95 -38.82
CA GLY A 180 -33.16 -28.71 -40.11
C GLY A 180 -32.79 -29.75 -41.19
N GLY A 181 -31.54 -30.20 -41.20
CA GLY A 181 -31.09 -31.29 -42.09
C GLY A 181 -31.74 -32.64 -41.74
N ALA A 182 -31.88 -32.95 -40.44
CA ALA A 182 -32.55 -34.18 -40.01
C ALA A 182 -34.06 -34.18 -40.32
N TRP A 183 -34.73 -33.02 -40.20
CA TRP A 183 -36.16 -32.88 -40.49
C TRP A 183 -36.50 -33.01 -41.99
N THR A 184 -35.56 -32.68 -42.88
CA THR A 184 -35.75 -32.80 -44.34
C THR A 184 -35.41 -34.18 -44.90
N ALA A 185 -34.91 -35.10 -44.06
CA ALA A 185 -34.53 -36.47 -44.42
C ALA A 185 -35.52 -37.55 -43.94
N LEU A 186 -36.64 -37.16 -43.32
CA LEU A 186 -37.79 -38.00 -42.93
C LEU A 186 -38.98 -37.73 -43.86
#